data_AF-A0A6L9QNY4-F1
#
_entry.id   AF-A0A6L9QNY4-F1
#
_cell.length_a   1.000
_cell.length_b   1.000
_cell.length_c   1.000
_cell.angle_alpha   90.00
_cell.angle_beta   90.00
_cell.angle_gamma   90.00
#
_symmetry.space_group_name_H-M   'P 1'
#
loop_
_entity.id
_entity.type
_entity.pdbx_description
1 polymer ?
#
loop_
_entity_poly.entity_id
_entity_poly.type
_entity_poly.pdbx_seq_one_letter_code
_entity_poly.pdbx_strand_id
1 'polypeptide(L)'
;MTFVVWGPGYGSAPPPSPQRGRDPYAGDPFTGAERDTRAMVAAAWWPTAPPQQRHHAIGGRMLVLPDGTWWLFGAWARWYRLHPSDGQWYLCPPPRTPAVRMAARPAQQGAGQVPNLPPHVVPAGPDFAYDPPSGLPFVGHGFATELTSRVRSTLESAAVLPAPDYPHRWPDFTTETPSTIAAAWGVMLWCSAAPAFDARLDAQMLDLWKPYRARPLPDVDGPRWLTPPTLESLVALYAERLRASRVDAAVVILRTMWAVASALREDVRFQVRADALLAILGTTLTNPTVDYGALPYGDQAIVQQWLTRCPPNLVPSLRNESSPGDNFRHAFYTLSELIAELSGDPVDPAYLEPRLVAAALLAADLNVVRKDMVGTIVPWLDPEIRYTVQAVAEQKGHPLRRLWPEDMRLPEPLRSAAGSGPGAESLLAAMYEVDLAWCRLGGMPARPRGFPVPTAIIAGIVGRNRARATAASPVP
;
A
#
# COMPACT_ATOMS: atom_id res chain seq x y z
N MET A 1 82.99 1.13 21.18
CA MET A 1 82.61 2.52 20.86
C MET A 1 81.13 2.71 21.16
N THR A 2 80.84 3.00 22.43
CA THR A 2 79.95 4.06 22.95
C THR A 2 79.27 4.99 21.92
N PHE A 3 78.02 5.45 22.01
CA PHE A 3 76.83 5.42 22.92
C PHE A 3 75.61 5.73 21.99
N VAL A 4 74.29 5.62 22.30
CA VAL A 4 73.49 6.11 23.44
C VAL A 4 72.09 5.43 23.40
N VAL A 5 71.62 5.05 24.59
CA VAL A 5 70.25 4.68 25.01
C VAL A 5 69.48 5.94 25.42
N TRP A 6 68.14 6.03 25.28
CA TRP A 6 67.24 6.65 26.29
C TRP A 6 65.78 6.15 26.15
N GLY A 7 65.21 5.59 27.24
CA GLY A 7 63.77 5.26 27.43
C GLY A 7 62.94 6.46 27.94
N PRO A 8 61.75 6.32 28.60
CA PRO A 8 61.15 5.13 29.25
C PRO A 8 59.66 4.85 28.88
N GLY A 9 59.13 3.73 29.40
CA GLY A 9 57.93 3.03 28.93
C GLY A 9 56.55 3.53 29.39
N TYR A 10 55.51 2.92 28.82
CA TYR A 10 54.23 2.60 29.48
C TYR A 10 53.48 1.52 28.65
N GLY A 11 53.05 0.45 29.34
CA GLY A 11 51.73 -0.15 29.20
C GLY A 11 51.30 -0.85 27.89
N SER A 12 51.24 -2.18 27.98
CA SER A 12 50.38 -3.15 27.29
C SER A 12 49.18 -2.65 26.47
N ALA A 13 49.11 -3.03 25.20
CA ALA A 13 47.86 -3.42 24.52
C ALA A 13 48.20 -4.40 23.37
N PRO A 14 47.51 -5.54 23.22
CA PRO A 14 47.68 -6.40 22.05
C PRO A 14 47.19 -5.64 20.80
N PRO A 15 47.77 -5.90 19.61
CA PRO A 15 47.37 -5.22 18.39
C PRO A 15 45.88 -5.47 18.14
N PRO A 16 45.12 -4.47 17.66
CA PRO A 16 43.71 -4.68 17.36
C PRO A 16 43.58 -5.77 16.30
N SER A 17 42.89 -6.85 16.67
CA SER A 17 42.46 -7.87 15.74
C SER A 17 41.71 -7.22 14.57
N PRO A 18 41.89 -7.69 13.33
CA PRO A 18 41.20 -7.12 12.17
C PRO A 18 39.68 -7.23 12.39
N GLN A 19 39.00 -6.08 12.53
CA GLN A 19 37.55 -6.02 12.66
C GLN A 19 36.91 -6.57 11.39
N ARG A 20 36.35 -7.78 11.51
CA ARG A 20 35.36 -8.31 10.57
C ARG A 20 34.14 -7.38 10.56
N GLY A 21 33.80 -6.86 9.38
CA GLY A 21 32.47 -6.39 9.01
C GLY A 21 31.94 -5.16 9.78
N ARG A 22 32.42 -3.96 9.46
CA ARG A 22 31.65 -2.73 9.71
C ARG A 22 30.55 -2.63 8.67
N ASP A 23 29.31 -2.58 9.13
CA ASP A 23 28.17 -2.12 8.34
C ASP A 23 28.48 -0.71 7.79
N PRO A 24 28.46 -0.48 6.46
CA PRO A 24 28.78 0.82 5.87
C PRO A 24 27.86 1.96 6.31
N TYR A 25 26.76 1.67 7.02
CA TYR A 25 25.81 2.65 7.56
C TYR A 25 25.97 2.92 9.07
N ALA A 26 26.99 2.36 9.73
CA ALA A 26 27.29 2.65 11.12
C ALA A 26 27.78 4.11 11.29
N GLY A 27 26.84 5.05 11.45
CA GLY A 27 27.09 6.49 11.57
C GLY A 27 26.29 7.37 10.61
N ASP A 28 25.42 6.78 9.77
CA ASP A 28 24.53 7.53 8.86
C ASP A 28 23.48 8.37 9.64
N PRO A 29 23.43 9.70 9.47
CA PRO A 29 22.47 10.57 10.15
C PRO A 29 21.00 10.18 9.94
N PHE A 30 20.64 9.72 8.73
CA PHE A 30 19.27 9.29 8.45
C PHE A 30 18.92 8.02 9.24
N THR A 31 19.77 6.99 9.18
CA THR A 31 19.57 5.76 9.96
C THR A 31 19.53 6.03 11.48
N GLY A 32 20.36 6.96 11.96
CA GLY A 32 20.34 7.42 13.35
C GLY A 32 19.02 8.08 13.75
N ALA A 33 18.56 9.06 12.96
CA ALA A 33 17.31 9.76 13.23
C ALA A 33 16.07 8.86 13.17
N GLU A 34 16.04 7.88 12.26
CA GLU A 34 14.98 6.86 12.23
C GLU A 34 14.96 6.05 13.54
N ARG A 35 16.11 5.51 13.95
CA ARG A 35 16.25 4.73 15.19
C ARG A 35 15.82 5.54 16.41
N ASP A 36 16.29 6.77 16.52
CA ASP A 36 16.00 7.66 17.65
C ASP A 36 14.54 8.09 17.70
N THR A 37 13.88 8.21 16.55
CA THR A 37 12.45 8.50 16.47
C THR A 37 11.63 7.28 16.87
N ARG A 38 11.97 6.07 16.37
CA ARG A 38 11.29 4.83 16.79
C ARG A 38 11.41 4.61 18.29
N ALA A 39 12.58 4.83 18.87
CA ALA A 39 12.81 4.74 20.32
C ALA A 39 11.99 5.78 21.11
N MET A 40 11.87 7.01 20.59
CA MET A 40 11.05 8.07 21.19
C MET A 40 9.56 7.72 21.17
N VAL A 41 9.04 7.26 20.03
CA VAL A 41 7.62 6.93 19.87
C VAL A 41 7.23 5.68 20.67
N ALA A 42 8.16 4.74 20.85
CA ALA A 42 7.96 3.56 21.69
C ALA A 42 8.00 3.86 23.21
N ALA A 43 8.42 5.05 23.62
CA ALA A 43 8.50 5.40 25.03
C ALA A 43 7.09 5.55 25.65
N ALA A 44 6.91 5.04 26.87
CA ALA A 44 5.61 4.99 27.56
C ALA A 44 4.94 6.37 27.76
N TRP A 45 5.72 7.46 27.74
CA TRP A 45 5.19 8.83 27.87
C TRP A 45 4.61 9.37 26.56
N TRP A 46 4.98 8.82 25.40
CA TRP A 46 4.60 9.36 24.09
C TRP A 46 3.08 9.41 23.86
N PRO A 47 2.31 8.32 24.11
CA PRO A 47 0.87 8.32 23.83
C PRO A 47 0.07 9.31 24.69
N THR A 48 0.55 9.64 25.89
CA THR A 48 -0.11 10.55 26.83
C THR A 48 0.41 11.98 26.75
N ALA A 49 1.45 12.23 25.95
CA ALA A 49 2.08 13.53 25.83
C ALA A 49 1.17 14.57 25.13
N PRO A 50 1.06 15.79 25.71
CA PRO A 50 0.39 16.91 25.04
C PRO A 50 0.99 17.17 23.64
N PRO A 51 0.18 17.64 22.66
CA PRO A 51 0.65 17.87 21.31
C PRO A 51 1.93 18.72 21.26
N GLN A 52 2.01 19.83 21.99
CA GLN A 52 3.19 20.71 21.99
C GLN A 52 4.47 19.99 22.43
N GLN A 53 4.37 19.13 23.45
CA GLN A 53 5.51 18.32 23.91
C GLN A 53 5.97 17.33 22.83
N ARG A 54 5.03 16.69 22.12
CA ARG A 54 5.36 15.82 20.98
C ARG A 54 6.04 16.58 19.86
N HIS A 55 5.52 17.74 19.47
CA HIS A 55 6.11 18.61 18.43
C HIS A 55 7.55 19.00 18.80
N HIS A 56 7.79 19.43 20.04
CA HIS A 56 9.12 19.80 20.50
C HIS A 56 10.09 18.60 20.50
N ALA A 57 9.65 17.45 21.00
CA ALA A 57 10.47 16.25 21.07
C ALA A 57 10.88 15.73 19.68
N ILE A 58 9.96 15.74 18.71
CA ILE A 58 10.27 15.31 17.34
C ILE A 58 11.09 16.35 16.57
N GLY A 59 10.89 17.65 16.83
CA GLY A 59 11.65 18.72 16.17
C GLY A 59 13.17 18.59 16.39
N GLY A 60 13.60 18.04 17.52
CA GLY A 60 15.02 17.76 17.80
C GLY A 60 15.66 16.65 16.94
N ARG A 61 14.87 15.88 16.18
CA ARG A 61 15.33 14.76 15.33
C ARG A 61 15.31 15.09 13.84
N MET A 62 15.00 16.34 13.49
CA MET A 62 15.09 16.82 12.11
C MET A 62 16.52 16.82 11.60
N LEU A 63 16.67 16.57 10.30
CA LEU A 63 17.93 16.66 9.57
C LEU A 63 17.86 17.78 8.54
N VAL A 64 19.00 18.43 8.31
CA VAL A 64 19.18 19.45 7.29
C VAL A 64 20.32 19.05 6.39
N LEU A 65 20.09 19.06 5.08
CA LEU A 65 21.13 18.85 4.08
C LEU A 65 21.82 20.18 3.71
N PRO A 66 23.03 20.14 3.11
CA PRO A 66 23.75 21.35 2.70
C PRO A 66 23.01 22.23 1.68
N ASP A 67 22.07 21.64 0.92
CA ASP A 67 21.19 22.34 -0.01
C ASP A 67 20.05 23.11 0.70
N GLY A 68 19.99 23.04 2.04
CA GLY A 68 18.99 23.70 2.87
C GLY A 68 17.67 22.92 2.99
N THR A 69 17.57 21.71 2.43
CA THR A 69 16.36 20.89 2.55
C THR A 69 16.25 20.27 3.95
N TRP A 70 15.03 20.29 4.50
CA TRP A 70 14.72 19.74 5.81
C TRP A 70 14.04 18.39 5.68
N TRP A 71 14.45 17.46 6.54
CA TRP A 71 14.00 16.08 6.54
C TRP A 71 13.58 15.66 7.94
N LEU A 72 12.56 14.82 8.01
CA LEU A 72 12.09 14.26 9.26
C LEU A 72 11.56 12.84 9.05
N PHE A 73 12.00 11.90 9.87
CA PHE A 73 11.32 10.62 10.02
C PHE A 73 10.15 10.82 10.98
N GLY A 74 8.92 10.67 10.48
CA GLY A 74 7.72 11.13 11.16
C GLY A 74 6.59 10.11 11.13
N ALA A 75 5.36 10.61 11.16
CA ALA A 75 4.15 9.82 11.20
C ALA A 75 4.15 8.67 10.18
N TRP A 76 3.56 7.54 10.57
CA TRP A 76 3.52 6.29 9.80
C TRP A 76 4.88 5.63 9.57
N ALA A 77 5.88 5.98 10.38
CA ALA A 77 7.25 5.49 10.24
C ALA A 77 7.82 5.71 8.83
N ARG A 78 7.63 6.92 8.28
CA ARG A 78 8.09 7.32 6.94
C ARG A 78 8.85 8.63 6.96
N TRP A 79 9.67 8.83 5.92
CA TRP A 79 10.42 10.07 5.72
C TRP A 79 9.56 11.15 5.06
N TYR A 80 9.72 12.37 5.57
CA TYR A 80 9.13 13.58 5.04
C TYR A 80 10.22 14.58 4.67
N ARG A 81 10.01 15.30 3.57
CA ARG A 81 10.84 16.41 3.10
C ARG A 81 10.02 17.69 3.10
N LEU A 82 10.54 18.75 3.71
CA LEU A 82 10.00 20.10 3.56
C LEU A 82 10.36 20.64 2.18
N HIS A 83 9.37 20.96 1.37
CA HIS A 83 9.62 21.48 0.04
C HIS A 83 9.75 23.02 0.04
N PRO A 84 10.81 23.60 -0.54
CA PRO A 84 11.07 25.04 -0.45
C PRO A 84 10.08 25.91 -1.25
N SER A 85 9.37 25.34 -2.23
CA SER A 85 8.46 26.13 -3.09
C SER A 85 7.16 26.55 -2.41
N ASP A 86 6.67 25.77 -1.43
CA ASP A 86 5.37 25.97 -0.79
C ASP A 86 5.41 25.81 0.74
N GLY A 87 6.57 25.46 1.30
CA GLY A 87 6.77 25.29 2.74
C GLY A 87 5.96 24.13 3.32
N GLN A 88 5.53 23.16 2.50
CA GLN A 88 4.78 21.99 2.95
C GLN A 88 5.70 20.77 3.12
N TRP A 89 5.29 19.88 4.02
CA TRP A 89 5.96 18.60 4.24
C TRP A 89 5.32 17.53 3.36
N TYR A 90 6.15 16.78 2.63
CA TYR A 90 5.72 15.71 1.74
C TYR A 90 6.39 14.40 2.08
N LEU A 91 5.64 13.30 1.98
CA LEU A 91 6.21 11.96 1.99
C LEU A 91 7.26 11.84 0.89
N CYS A 92 8.50 11.55 1.29
CA CYS A 92 9.62 11.45 0.38
C CYS A 92 10.61 10.43 0.94
N PRO A 93 10.86 9.31 0.25
CA PRO A 93 11.90 8.38 0.66
C PRO A 93 13.24 9.11 0.83
N PRO A 94 14.07 8.70 1.79
CA PRO A 94 15.30 9.40 2.08
C PRO A 94 16.30 9.24 0.92
N PRO A 95 17.25 10.16 0.73
CA PRO A 95 18.27 10.05 -0.30
C PRO A 95 19.02 8.71 -0.19
N ARG A 96 19.36 8.11 -1.33
CA ARG A 96 20.08 6.82 -1.39
C ARG A 96 21.59 7.00 -1.50
N THR A 97 22.06 8.09 -2.11
CA THR A 97 23.48 8.38 -2.27
C THR A 97 24.16 8.54 -0.90
N PRO A 98 25.14 7.69 -0.53
CA PRO A 98 25.77 7.73 0.78
C PRO A 98 26.38 9.09 1.12
N ALA A 99 27.02 9.74 0.14
CA ALA A 99 27.61 11.07 0.32
C ALA A 99 26.56 12.14 0.71
N VAL A 100 25.36 12.07 0.13
CA VAL A 100 24.26 12.99 0.46
C VAL A 100 23.77 12.74 1.89
N ARG A 101 23.55 11.48 2.25
CA ARG A 101 23.10 11.11 3.60
C ARG A 101 24.10 11.53 4.68
N MET A 102 25.39 11.27 4.45
CA MET A 102 26.47 11.62 5.39
C MET A 102 26.68 13.13 5.53
N ALA A 103 26.24 13.93 4.57
CA ALA A 103 26.32 15.39 4.64
C ALA A 103 25.20 16.02 5.50
N ALA A 104 24.19 15.25 5.88
CA ALA A 104 23.10 15.73 6.73
C ALA A 104 23.59 16.07 8.14
N ARG A 105 23.04 17.14 8.71
CA ARG A 105 23.31 17.58 10.08
C ARG A 105 22.02 17.65 10.88
N PRO A 106 22.03 17.33 12.19
CA PRO A 106 20.90 17.58 13.07
C PRO A 106 20.49 19.06 13.03
N ALA A 107 19.19 19.33 12.97
CA ALA A 107 18.64 20.68 12.94
C ALA A 107 19.13 21.59 14.08
N GLN A 108 19.39 21.02 15.26
CA GLN A 108 19.92 21.74 16.42
C GLN A 108 21.32 22.33 16.19
N GLN A 109 22.06 21.81 15.21
CA GLN A 109 23.39 22.29 14.82
C GLN A 109 23.34 23.25 13.63
N GLY A 110 22.18 23.41 12.99
CA GLY A 110 21.94 24.37 11.93
C GLY A 110 21.55 25.73 12.52
N ALA A 111 22.16 26.81 12.04
CA ALA A 111 21.93 28.18 12.54
C ALA A 111 20.54 28.77 12.14
N GLY A 112 19.53 27.93 11.85
CA GLY A 112 18.24 28.33 11.31
C GLY A 112 17.07 28.12 12.26
N GLN A 113 15.99 28.88 12.06
CA GLN A 113 14.73 28.67 12.75
C GLN A 113 14.12 27.31 12.36
N VAL A 114 13.84 26.47 13.35
CA VAL A 114 13.22 25.14 13.12
C VAL A 114 11.85 25.33 12.46
N PRO A 115 11.58 24.68 11.31
CA PRO A 115 10.29 24.77 10.63
C PRO A 115 9.13 24.30 11.51
N ASN A 116 7.96 24.89 11.30
CA ASN A 116 6.75 24.41 11.95
C ASN A 116 6.38 23.01 11.43
N LEU A 117 5.93 22.16 12.35
CA LEU A 117 5.52 20.79 12.04
C LEU A 117 4.00 20.72 12.00
N PRO A 118 3.40 20.38 10.84
CA PRO A 118 1.97 20.16 10.78
C PRO A 118 1.59 18.83 11.45
N PRO A 119 0.35 18.70 11.98
CA PRO A 119 -0.05 17.52 12.74
C PRO A 119 0.10 16.18 12.00
N HIS A 120 -0.04 16.17 10.68
CA HIS A 120 0.03 14.94 9.86
C HIS A 120 1.46 14.36 9.74
N VAL A 121 2.49 15.11 10.15
CA VAL A 121 3.89 14.66 10.15
C VAL A 121 4.31 14.14 11.54
N VAL A 122 3.56 14.51 12.59
CA VAL A 122 3.89 14.12 13.97
C VAL A 122 3.31 12.75 14.30
N PRO A 123 4.11 11.77 14.76
CA PRO A 123 3.63 10.45 15.12
C PRO A 123 2.54 10.48 16.19
N ALA A 124 1.53 9.62 16.02
CA ALA A 124 0.49 9.40 17.02
C ALA A 124 0.89 8.33 18.05
N GLY A 125 1.84 7.45 17.72
CA GLY A 125 2.19 6.26 18.48
C GLY A 125 1.81 4.99 17.71
N PRO A 126 0.51 4.68 17.57
CA PRO A 126 0.07 3.45 16.90
C PRO A 126 0.44 3.35 15.42
N ASP A 127 0.66 4.48 14.77
CA ASP A 127 1.14 4.57 13.39
C ASP A 127 2.56 4.00 13.20
N PHE A 128 3.32 3.81 14.29
CA PHE A 128 4.63 3.13 14.29
C PHE A 128 4.53 1.63 14.62
N ALA A 129 3.39 1.17 15.14
CA ALA A 129 3.16 -0.24 15.44
C ALA A 129 2.76 -1.06 14.21
N TYR A 130 2.40 -0.36 13.12
CA TYR A 130 2.06 -0.98 11.86
C TYR A 130 3.30 -1.17 11.00
N ASP A 131 3.68 -2.42 10.78
CA ASP A 131 4.64 -2.81 9.75
C ASP A 131 3.85 -3.39 8.57
N PRO A 132 3.73 -2.66 7.44
CA PRO A 132 3.02 -3.18 6.28
C PRO A 132 3.76 -4.43 5.75
N PRO A 133 3.10 -5.59 5.67
CA PRO A 133 3.72 -6.74 5.01
C PRO A 133 4.00 -6.36 3.55
N SER A 134 5.10 -6.88 2.99
CA SER A 134 5.37 -6.72 1.56
C SER A 134 4.17 -7.21 0.76
N GLY A 135 3.66 -6.38 -0.15
CA GLY A 135 2.56 -6.76 -1.02
C GLY A 135 2.94 -7.97 -1.85
N LEU A 136 2.05 -8.97 -1.90
CA LEU A 136 2.22 -10.19 -2.68
C LEU A 136 1.05 -10.36 -3.65
N PRO A 137 1.29 -10.70 -4.92
CA PRO A 137 0.24 -10.92 -5.90
C PRO A 137 -0.40 -12.31 -5.74
N PHE A 138 -1.54 -12.53 -6.42
CA PHE A 138 -2.18 -13.84 -6.52
C PHE A 138 -1.78 -14.59 -7.80
N VAL A 139 -0.80 -14.08 -8.53
CA VAL A 139 -0.37 -14.62 -9.83
C VAL A 139 0.66 -15.73 -9.59
N GLY A 140 0.46 -16.89 -10.18
CA GLY A 140 1.34 -18.05 -10.00
C GLY A 140 1.25 -18.73 -8.63
N HIS A 141 0.45 -18.19 -7.70
CA HIS A 141 0.34 -18.65 -6.32
C HIS A 141 -1.09 -19.05 -5.96
N GLY A 142 -1.28 -20.34 -5.66
CA GLY A 142 -2.56 -20.91 -5.25
C GLY A 142 -2.98 -20.55 -3.83
N PHE A 143 -4.02 -21.25 -3.35
CA PHE A 143 -4.55 -21.10 -1.99
C PHE A 143 -4.34 -22.39 -1.20
N ALA A 144 -4.19 -22.27 0.12
CA ALA A 144 -4.22 -23.42 1.01
C ALA A 144 -5.59 -24.11 0.94
N THR A 145 -5.60 -25.44 0.88
CA THR A 145 -6.83 -26.24 0.71
C THR A 145 -7.81 -26.01 1.85
N GLU A 146 -7.31 -25.86 3.09
CA GLU A 146 -8.09 -25.61 4.30
C GLU A 146 -8.79 -24.25 4.25
N LEU A 147 -8.09 -23.23 3.74
CA LEU A 147 -8.66 -21.90 3.51
C LEU A 147 -9.81 -21.98 2.50
N THR A 148 -9.54 -22.53 1.31
CA THR A 148 -10.54 -22.71 0.25
C THR A 148 -11.75 -23.51 0.74
N SER A 149 -11.53 -24.57 1.52
CA SER A 149 -12.60 -25.44 2.02
C SER A 149 -13.53 -24.71 3.00
N ARG A 150 -13.00 -23.84 3.87
CA ARG A 150 -13.81 -23.04 4.78
C ARG A 150 -14.59 -21.94 4.06
N VAL A 151 -13.99 -21.31 3.05
CA VAL A 151 -14.71 -20.35 2.20
C VAL A 151 -15.85 -21.05 1.45
N ARG A 152 -15.58 -22.22 0.86
CA ARG A 152 -16.59 -23.05 0.19
C ARG A 152 -17.75 -23.41 1.13
N SER A 153 -17.45 -23.93 2.32
CA SER A 153 -18.47 -24.28 3.32
C SER A 153 -19.34 -23.09 3.74
N THR A 154 -18.72 -21.91 3.86
CA THR A 154 -19.44 -20.67 4.14
C THR A 154 -20.38 -20.29 3.00
N LEU A 155 -19.92 -20.41 1.74
CA LEU A 155 -20.74 -20.12 0.55
C LEU A 155 -21.90 -21.11 0.40
N GLU A 156 -21.67 -22.40 0.62
CA GLU A 156 -22.73 -23.42 0.58
C GLU A 156 -23.84 -23.09 1.59
N SER A 157 -23.46 -22.69 2.81
CA SER A 157 -24.41 -22.26 3.84
C SER A 157 -25.15 -20.97 3.47
N ALA A 158 -24.43 -20.00 2.89
CA ALA A 158 -24.97 -18.72 2.46
C ALA A 158 -25.92 -18.84 1.26
N ALA A 159 -25.69 -19.81 0.37
CA ALA A 159 -26.45 -20.01 -0.87
C ALA A 159 -27.85 -20.59 -0.65
N VAL A 160 -28.06 -21.32 0.46
CA VAL A 160 -29.37 -21.90 0.81
C VAL A 160 -30.36 -20.82 1.28
N LEU A 161 -29.89 -19.61 1.59
CA LEU A 161 -30.74 -18.52 2.07
C LEU A 161 -31.62 -17.95 0.94
N PRO A 162 -32.88 -17.63 1.22
CA PRO A 162 -33.81 -17.14 0.20
C PRO A 162 -33.42 -15.73 -0.28
N ALA A 163 -33.10 -15.58 -1.56
CA ALA A 163 -32.68 -14.30 -2.16
C ALA A 163 -33.62 -13.09 -1.88
N PRO A 164 -34.97 -13.24 -1.85
CA PRO A 164 -35.86 -12.14 -1.49
C PRO A 164 -35.63 -11.56 -0.08
N ASP A 165 -35.16 -12.38 0.87
CA ASP A 165 -34.81 -11.93 2.22
C ASP A 165 -33.43 -11.27 2.30
N TYR A 166 -32.61 -11.43 1.26
CA TYR A 166 -31.23 -10.96 1.18
C TYR A 166 -30.96 -10.29 -0.18
N PRO A 167 -31.59 -9.15 -0.51
CA PRO A 167 -31.40 -8.49 -1.79
C PRO A 167 -30.07 -7.74 -1.86
N HIS A 168 -29.58 -7.56 -3.09
CA HIS A 168 -28.43 -6.71 -3.39
C HIS A 168 -28.64 -5.95 -4.70
N ARG A 169 -27.77 -4.96 -4.98
CA ARG A 169 -27.78 -4.19 -6.24
C ARG A 169 -26.52 -4.41 -7.09
N TRP A 170 -25.73 -5.43 -6.76
CA TRP A 170 -24.45 -5.68 -7.43
C TRP A 170 -24.70 -6.31 -8.81
N PRO A 171 -24.23 -5.68 -9.90
CA PRO A 171 -24.50 -6.15 -11.27
C PRO A 171 -23.75 -7.44 -11.63
N ASP A 172 -22.73 -7.80 -10.86
CA ASP A 172 -21.94 -9.03 -11.05
C ASP A 172 -22.74 -10.32 -10.74
N PHE A 173 -23.85 -10.22 -10.03
CA PHE A 173 -24.61 -11.35 -9.48
C PHE A 173 -26.06 -11.36 -10.00
N THR A 174 -26.64 -12.56 -10.13
CA THR A 174 -28.04 -12.70 -10.55
C THR A 174 -29.00 -12.18 -9.49
N THR A 175 -30.25 -11.87 -9.86
CA THR A 175 -31.29 -11.49 -8.88
C THR A 175 -31.70 -12.65 -7.96
N GLU A 176 -31.36 -13.88 -8.33
CA GLU A 176 -31.59 -15.09 -7.53
C GLU A 176 -30.46 -15.35 -6.53
N THR A 177 -29.38 -14.56 -6.57
CA THR A 177 -28.27 -14.68 -5.64
C THR A 177 -28.56 -13.90 -4.36
N PRO A 178 -28.48 -14.52 -3.16
CA PRO A 178 -28.62 -13.78 -1.92
C PRO A 178 -27.40 -12.89 -1.65
N SER A 179 -27.62 -11.76 -0.99
CA SER A 179 -26.59 -10.76 -0.66
C SER A 179 -25.48 -11.29 0.24
N THR A 180 -25.68 -12.41 0.91
CA THR A 180 -24.65 -13.16 1.65
C THR A 180 -23.55 -13.70 0.73
N ILE A 181 -23.90 -14.20 -0.46
CA ILE A 181 -22.93 -14.64 -1.48
C ILE A 181 -22.17 -13.45 -2.05
N ALA A 182 -22.88 -12.36 -2.35
CA ALA A 182 -22.26 -11.11 -2.80
C ALA A 182 -21.32 -10.53 -1.73
N ALA A 183 -21.72 -10.57 -0.45
CA ALA A 183 -20.90 -10.16 0.68
C ALA A 183 -19.62 -10.99 0.78
N ALA A 184 -19.70 -12.31 0.62
CA ALA A 184 -18.54 -13.19 0.65
C ALA A 184 -17.52 -12.86 -0.47
N TRP A 185 -17.99 -12.63 -1.70
CA TRP A 185 -17.15 -12.17 -2.81
C TRP A 185 -16.51 -10.82 -2.50
N GLY A 186 -17.34 -9.91 -1.98
CA GLY A 186 -16.93 -8.57 -1.61
C GLY A 186 -15.83 -8.55 -0.55
N VAL A 187 -15.95 -9.38 0.48
CA VAL A 187 -14.95 -9.52 1.54
C VAL A 187 -13.63 -10.06 1.00
N MET A 188 -13.65 -11.10 0.16
CA MET A 188 -12.44 -11.62 -0.49
C MET A 188 -11.70 -10.53 -1.27
N LEU A 189 -12.42 -9.79 -2.12
CA LEU A 189 -11.81 -8.71 -2.91
C LEU A 189 -11.39 -7.51 -2.06
N TRP A 190 -12.19 -7.13 -1.07
CA TRP A 190 -11.88 -5.98 -0.21
C TRP A 190 -10.63 -6.24 0.65
N CYS A 191 -10.46 -7.47 1.14
CA CYS A 191 -9.27 -7.88 1.89
C CYS A 191 -8.01 -7.98 1.02
N SER A 192 -8.15 -8.03 -0.31
CA SER A 192 -7.01 -8.07 -1.24
C SER A 192 -6.47 -6.66 -1.50
N ALA A 193 -5.19 -6.41 -1.21
CA ALA A 193 -4.56 -5.13 -1.56
C ALA A 193 -4.35 -5.00 -3.09
N ALA A 194 -3.89 -6.08 -3.74
CA ALA A 194 -3.59 -6.16 -5.17
C ALA A 194 -4.25 -7.42 -5.80
N PRO A 195 -5.59 -7.43 -6.04
CA PRO A 195 -6.33 -8.58 -6.59
C PRO A 195 -6.07 -8.85 -8.09
N ALA A 196 -4.84 -9.26 -8.40
CA ALA A 196 -4.44 -9.82 -9.69
C ALA A 196 -4.29 -11.34 -9.56
N PHE A 197 -5.30 -12.11 -9.97
CA PHE A 197 -5.34 -13.57 -9.81
C PHE A 197 -4.84 -14.31 -11.06
N ASP A 198 -4.27 -15.50 -10.89
CA ASP A 198 -3.98 -16.40 -12.02
C ASP A 198 -5.24 -17.20 -12.41
N ALA A 199 -5.74 -17.01 -13.64
CA ALA A 199 -6.93 -17.70 -14.12
C ALA A 199 -6.81 -19.24 -14.11
N ARG A 200 -5.59 -19.79 -14.20
CA ARG A 200 -5.38 -21.25 -14.09
C ARG A 200 -5.70 -21.82 -12.72
N LEU A 201 -5.78 -20.95 -11.71
CA LEU A 201 -6.04 -21.31 -10.33
C LEU A 201 -7.46 -20.92 -9.89
N ASP A 202 -8.32 -20.51 -10.84
CA ASP A 202 -9.71 -20.12 -10.56
C ASP A 202 -10.47 -21.20 -9.79
N ALA A 203 -10.28 -22.46 -10.15
CA ALA A 203 -10.90 -23.63 -9.52
C ALA A 203 -10.65 -23.71 -8.00
N GLN A 204 -9.56 -23.11 -7.51
CA GLN A 204 -9.22 -23.08 -6.09
C GLN A 204 -9.95 -21.98 -5.31
N MET A 205 -10.47 -20.93 -5.97
CA MET A 205 -11.11 -19.82 -5.25
C MET A 205 -12.19 -19.13 -6.07
N LEU A 206 -11.86 -18.49 -7.20
CA LEU A 206 -12.80 -17.64 -7.93
C LEU A 206 -14.00 -18.43 -8.50
N ASP A 207 -13.79 -19.69 -8.90
CA ASP A 207 -14.85 -20.55 -9.42
C ASP A 207 -15.89 -20.92 -8.36
N LEU A 208 -15.62 -20.72 -7.07
CA LEU A 208 -16.62 -20.89 -6.01
C LEU A 208 -17.84 -19.99 -6.22
N TRP A 209 -17.66 -18.83 -6.87
CA TRP A 209 -18.75 -17.89 -7.16
C TRP A 209 -19.37 -18.07 -8.54
N LYS A 210 -18.79 -18.90 -9.42
CA LYS A 210 -19.24 -19.09 -10.81
C LYS A 210 -20.75 -19.38 -10.94
N PRO A 211 -21.39 -20.21 -10.10
CA PRO A 211 -22.83 -20.50 -10.22
C PRO A 211 -23.74 -19.30 -9.95
N TYR A 212 -23.25 -18.29 -9.22
CA TYR A 212 -24.07 -17.17 -8.73
C TYR A 212 -23.90 -15.90 -9.56
N ARG A 213 -22.87 -15.84 -10.40
CA ARG A 213 -22.60 -14.63 -11.20
C ARG A 213 -23.63 -14.45 -12.31
N ALA A 214 -24.03 -13.20 -12.55
CA ALA A 214 -24.86 -12.83 -13.69
C ALA A 214 -24.13 -13.03 -15.03
N ARG A 215 -22.81 -12.83 -15.02
CA ARG A 215 -21.92 -13.12 -16.14
C ARG A 215 -20.72 -13.91 -15.65
N PRO A 216 -20.39 -15.05 -16.28
CA PRO A 216 -19.18 -15.78 -15.94
C PRO A 216 -17.96 -14.86 -16.17
N LEU A 217 -16.90 -15.11 -15.41
CA LEU A 217 -15.63 -14.45 -15.70
C LEU A 217 -15.16 -14.87 -17.11
N PRO A 218 -14.56 -13.97 -17.90
CA PRO A 218 -14.08 -14.31 -19.24
C PRO A 218 -13.12 -15.51 -19.19
N ASP A 219 -13.23 -16.42 -20.16
CA ASP A 219 -12.31 -17.55 -20.28
C ASP A 219 -10.97 -17.04 -20.82
N VAL A 220 -9.98 -16.92 -19.94
CA VAL A 220 -8.66 -16.36 -20.23
C VAL A 220 -7.58 -17.24 -19.62
N ASP A 221 -6.48 -17.42 -20.33
CA ASP A 221 -5.29 -18.11 -19.79
C ASP A 221 -4.38 -17.16 -18.99
N GLY A 222 -4.68 -15.86 -19.01
CA GLY A 222 -3.88 -14.80 -18.42
C GLY A 222 -4.33 -14.38 -17.02
N PRO A 223 -3.80 -13.26 -16.51
CA PRO A 223 -4.21 -12.72 -15.22
C PRO A 223 -5.64 -12.18 -15.21
N ARG A 224 -6.28 -12.22 -14.04
CA ARG A 224 -7.58 -11.59 -13.76
C ARG A 224 -7.39 -10.35 -12.90
N TRP A 225 -7.71 -9.20 -13.47
CA TRP A 225 -7.70 -7.93 -12.76
C TRP A 225 -9.09 -7.67 -12.19
N LEU A 226 -9.23 -7.77 -10.87
CA LEU A 226 -10.49 -7.52 -10.18
C LEU A 226 -10.42 -6.20 -9.40
N THR A 227 -11.57 -5.53 -9.21
CA THR A 227 -11.62 -4.28 -8.46
C THR A 227 -12.13 -4.58 -7.05
N PRO A 228 -11.40 -4.24 -5.98
CA PRO A 228 -11.95 -4.29 -4.63
C PRO A 228 -13.21 -3.42 -4.53
N PRO A 229 -14.32 -3.88 -3.92
CA PRO A 229 -15.43 -3.00 -3.57
C PRO A 229 -14.99 -2.01 -2.46
N THR A 230 -15.75 -0.94 -2.23
CA THR A 230 -15.51 -0.06 -1.06
C THR A 230 -16.04 -0.71 0.21
N LEU A 231 -15.58 -0.25 1.37
CA LEU A 231 -16.20 -0.65 2.65
C LEU A 231 -17.68 -0.25 2.69
N GLU A 232 -18.02 0.91 2.12
CA GLU A 232 -19.41 1.35 1.93
C GLU A 232 -20.26 0.31 1.18
N SER A 233 -19.71 -0.31 0.13
CA SER A 233 -20.43 -1.31 -0.66
C SER A 233 -20.77 -2.55 0.16
N LEU A 234 -19.91 -2.92 1.11
CA LEU A 234 -20.17 -4.02 2.05
C LEU A 234 -21.18 -3.60 3.11
N VAL A 235 -20.99 -2.42 3.70
CA VAL A 235 -21.90 -1.82 4.68
C VAL A 235 -23.32 -1.71 4.13
N ALA A 236 -23.48 -1.33 2.86
CA ALA A 236 -24.78 -1.17 2.21
C ALA A 236 -25.61 -2.46 2.24
N LEU A 237 -24.99 -3.65 2.12
CA LEU A 237 -25.70 -4.94 2.18
C LEU A 237 -26.33 -5.16 3.57
N TYR A 238 -25.59 -4.79 4.61
CA TYR A 238 -26.03 -4.87 6.01
C TYR A 238 -27.03 -3.76 6.36
N ALA A 239 -26.73 -2.52 6.01
CA ALA A 239 -27.53 -1.34 6.31
C ALA A 239 -28.91 -1.39 5.65
N GLU A 240 -29.00 -2.00 4.46
CA GLU A 240 -30.27 -2.20 3.77
C GLU A 240 -31.21 -3.12 4.57
N ARG A 241 -30.71 -4.21 5.17
CA ARG A 241 -31.50 -5.07 6.06
C ARG A 241 -31.87 -4.38 7.37
N LEU A 242 -30.97 -3.58 7.94
CA LEU A 242 -31.29 -2.76 9.12
C LEU A 242 -32.40 -1.73 8.83
N ARG A 243 -32.34 -1.04 7.69
CA ARG A 243 -33.39 -0.10 7.25
C ARG A 243 -34.74 -0.78 7.06
N ALA A 244 -34.75 -2.04 6.64
CA ALA A 244 -35.94 -2.86 6.55
C ALA A 244 -36.42 -3.44 7.91
N SER A 245 -35.78 -3.06 9.02
CA SER A 245 -36.04 -3.61 10.36
C SER A 245 -35.87 -5.14 10.44
N ARG A 246 -35.04 -5.72 9.58
CA ARG A 246 -34.71 -7.14 9.53
C ARG A 246 -33.35 -7.40 10.20
N VAL A 247 -33.29 -7.17 11.51
CA VAL A 247 -32.03 -7.29 12.29
C VAL A 247 -31.42 -8.68 12.18
N ASP A 248 -32.23 -9.75 12.21
CA ASP A 248 -31.74 -11.12 12.08
C ASP A 248 -31.03 -11.36 10.74
N ALA A 249 -31.60 -10.85 9.64
CA ALA A 249 -30.99 -10.93 8.32
C ALA A 249 -29.70 -10.10 8.25
N ALA A 250 -29.68 -8.92 8.86
CA ALA A 250 -28.48 -8.08 8.96
C ALA A 250 -27.35 -8.82 9.72
N VAL A 251 -27.67 -9.50 10.82
CA VAL A 251 -26.73 -10.32 11.59
C VAL A 251 -26.18 -11.48 10.76
N VAL A 252 -27.02 -12.14 9.94
CA VAL A 252 -26.56 -13.22 9.05
C VAL A 252 -25.57 -12.72 8.00
N ILE A 253 -25.78 -11.52 7.44
CA ILE A 253 -24.80 -10.89 6.54
C ILE A 253 -23.47 -10.63 7.26
N LEU A 254 -23.52 -10.03 8.45
CA LEU A 254 -22.30 -9.78 9.26
C LEU A 254 -21.57 -11.08 9.61
N ARG A 255 -22.29 -12.14 9.97
CA ARG A 255 -21.71 -13.47 10.26
C ARG A 255 -21.06 -14.09 9.02
N THR A 256 -21.66 -13.90 7.84
CA THR A 256 -21.07 -14.35 6.58
C THR A 256 -19.76 -13.63 6.30
N MET A 257 -19.74 -12.30 6.44
CA MET A 257 -18.52 -11.50 6.29
C MET A 257 -17.44 -11.93 7.30
N TRP A 258 -17.83 -12.13 8.56
CA TRP A 258 -16.94 -12.58 9.62
C TRP A 258 -16.33 -13.96 9.32
N ALA A 259 -17.14 -14.92 8.88
CA ALA A 259 -16.68 -16.27 8.57
C ALA A 259 -15.67 -16.28 7.41
N VAL A 260 -15.93 -15.52 6.36
CA VAL A 260 -15.00 -15.38 5.22
C VAL A 260 -13.71 -14.69 5.66
N ALA A 261 -13.80 -13.55 6.36
CA ALA A 261 -12.62 -12.85 6.87
C ALA A 261 -11.78 -13.74 7.81
N SER A 262 -12.44 -14.54 8.65
CA SER A 262 -11.78 -15.51 9.54
C SER A 262 -11.02 -16.59 8.78
N ALA A 263 -11.51 -17.03 7.61
CA ALA A 263 -10.78 -17.97 6.77
C ALA A 263 -9.61 -17.29 6.04
N LEU A 264 -9.83 -16.09 5.51
CA LEU A 264 -8.83 -15.34 4.75
C LEU A 264 -7.63 -14.90 5.59
N ARG A 265 -7.80 -14.67 6.90
CA ARG A 265 -6.71 -14.19 7.77
C ARG A 265 -5.49 -15.12 7.86
N GLU A 266 -5.64 -16.37 7.44
CA GLU A 266 -4.55 -17.37 7.43
C GLU A 266 -3.61 -17.22 6.23
N ASP A 267 -3.97 -16.39 5.25
CA ASP A 267 -3.13 -16.08 4.10
C ASP A 267 -2.64 -14.62 4.21
N VAL A 268 -1.32 -14.47 4.20
CA VAL A 268 -0.62 -13.18 4.37
C VAL A 268 -1.10 -12.10 3.40
N ARG A 269 -1.59 -12.48 2.21
CA ARG A 269 -2.10 -11.56 1.18
C ARG A 269 -3.39 -10.85 1.60
N PHE A 270 -4.15 -11.44 2.53
CA PHE A 270 -5.40 -10.87 3.05
C PHE A 270 -5.31 -10.47 4.52
N GLN A 271 -4.36 -11.05 5.28
CA GLN A 271 -4.35 -11.07 6.73
C GLN A 271 -4.65 -9.72 7.39
N VAL A 272 -3.92 -8.68 7.01
CA VAL A 272 -4.03 -7.37 7.68
C VAL A 272 -5.45 -6.79 7.54
N ARG A 273 -6.03 -6.84 6.34
CA ARG A 273 -7.39 -6.33 6.12
C ARG A 273 -8.44 -7.27 6.70
N ALA A 274 -8.21 -8.57 6.65
CA ALA A 274 -9.08 -9.54 7.31
C ALA A 274 -9.14 -9.30 8.83
N ASP A 275 -8.00 -9.10 9.50
CA ASP A 275 -7.94 -8.78 10.92
C ASP A 275 -8.63 -7.43 11.23
N ALA A 276 -8.47 -6.43 10.36
CA ALA A 276 -9.15 -5.14 10.50
C ALA A 276 -10.67 -5.29 10.41
N LEU A 277 -11.17 -6.02 9.40
CA LEU A 277 -12.58 -6.29 9.22
C LEU A 277 -13.16 -7.11 10.37
N LEU A 278 -12.44 -8.12 10.86
CA LEU A 278 -12.85 -8.87 12.04
C LEU A 278 -13.00 -7.94 13.24
N ALA A 279 -12.03 -7.09 13.54
CA ALA A 279 -12.18 -6.17 14.68
C ALA A 279 -13.43 -5.28 14.57
N ILE A 280 -13.71 -4.74 13.37
CA ILE A 280 -14.90 -3.93 13.09
C ILE A 280 -16.20 -4.73 13.27
N LEU A 281 -16.27 -5.91 12.64
CA LEU A 281 -17.46 -6.75 12.65
C LEU A 281 -17.73 -7.32 14.05
N GLY A 282 -16.72 -7.52 14.89
CA GLY A 282 -16.87 -8.14 16.21
C GLY A 282 -17.61 -7.23 17.18
N THR A 283 -17.25 -5.95 17.17
CA THR A 283 -17.99 -4.92 17.91
C THR A 283 -19.43 -4.83 17.42
N THR A 284 -19.63 -4.88 16.10
CA THR A 284 -20.97 -4.77 15.48
C THR A 284 -21.84 -6.00 15.77
N LEU A 285 -21.27 -7.22 15.73
CA LEU A 285 -21.97 -8.46 16.04
C LEU A 285 -22.35 -8.58 17.52
N THR A 286 -21.56 -7.99 18.42
CA THR A 286 -21.86 -7.95 19.85
C THR A 286 -23.10 -7.10 20.15
N ASN A 287 -23.30 -6.02 19.38
CA ASN A 287 -24.49 -5.18 19.47
C ASN A 287 -24.95 -4.74 18.05
N PRO A 288 -25.77 -5.56 17.36
CA PRO A 288 -26.20 -5.27 15.99
C PRO A 288 -27.03 -3.99 15.84
N THR A 289 -27.53 -3.42 16.94
CA THR A 289 -28.30 -2.18 16.92
C THR A 289 -27.44 -0.93 17.11
N VAL A 290 -26.13 -1.09 17.32
CA VAL A 290 -25.19 0.02 17.54
C VAL A 290 -25.18 1.03 16.38
N ASP A 291 -25.51 0.58 15.17
CA ASP A 291 -25.52 1.41 13.96
C ASP A 291 -26.86 2.12 13.70
N TYR A 292 -27.92 1.88 14.48
CA TYR A 292 -29.22 2.54 14.24
C TYR A 292 -29.15 4.06 14.26
N GLY A 293 -28.31 4.62 15.13
CA GLY A 293 -28.11 6.07 15.21
C GLY A 293 -27.46 6.67 13.96
N ALA A 294 -26.72 5.87 13.19
CA ALA A 294 -26.05 6.30 11.97
C ALA A 294 -26.92 6.09 10.71
N LEU A 295 -27.91 5.17 10.73
CA LEU A 295 -28.77 4.85 9.58
C LEU A 295 -29.39 6.08 8.89
N PRO A 296 -29.94 7.10 9.61
CA PRO A 296 -30.55 8.25 8.97
C PRO A 296 -29.59 9.11 8.15
N TYR A 297 -28.28 9.01 8.42
CA TYR A 297 -27.22 9.77 7.76
C TYR A 297 -26.59 9.01 6.58
N GLY A 298 -27.12 7.83 6.24
CA GLY A 298 -26.69 7.02 5.10
C GLY A 298 -25.53 6.07 5.39
N ASP A 299 -25.21 5.24 4.40
CA ASP A 299 -24.26 4.13 4.54
C ASP A 299 -22.84 4.63 4.87
N GLN A 300 -22.44 5.80 4.36
CA GLN A 300 -21.16 6.45 4.71
C GLN A 300 -21.04 6.79 6.21
N ALA A 301 -22.12 7.17 6.88
CA ALA A 301 -22.06 7.44 8.32
C ALA A 301 -21.78 6.16 9.12
N ILE A 302 -22.32 5.03 8.66
CA ILE A 302 -22.03 3.70 9.24
C ILE A 302 -20.58 3.31 8.94
N VAL A 303 -20.06 3.58 7.74
CA VAL A 303 -18.64 3.38 7.42
C VAL A 303 -17.75 4.15 8.40
N GLN A 304 -18.05 5.41 8.69
CA GLN A 304 -17.26 6.17 9.68
C GLN A 304 -17.30 5.53 11.07
N GLN A 305 -18.48 5.06 11.52
CA GLN A 305 -18.61 4.31 12.78
C GLN A 305 -17.86 2.97 12.76
N TRP A 306 -17.79 2.31 11.61
CA TRP A 306 -17.04 1.08 11.45
C TRP A 306 -15.53 1.35 11.53
N LEU A 307 -15.04 2.41 10.88
CA LEU A 307 -13.63 2.78 10.91
C LEU A 307 -13.13 3.12 12.33
N THR A 308 -13.97 3.69 13.20
CA THR A 308 -13.58 3.96 14.61
C THR A 308 -13.44 2.70 15.46
N ARG A 309 -13.98 1.56 15.01
CA ARG A 309 -13.86 0.25 15.70
C ARG A 309 -12.55 -0.46 15.35
N CYS A 310 -11.86 -0.01 14.30
CA CYS A 310 -10.59 -0.60 13.88
C CYS A 310 -9.49 -0.31 14.92
N PRO A 311 -8.76 -1.32 15.41
CA PRO A 311 -7.62 -1.13 16.29
C PRO A 311 -6.60 -0.19 15.65
N PRO A 312 -5.99 0.74 16.43
CA PRO A 312 -5.11 1.76 15.88
C PRO A 312 -3.93 1.22 15.04
N ASN A 313 -3.42 0.03 15.36
CA ASN A 313 -2.33 -0.62 14.62
C ASN A 313 -2.78 -1.17 13.24
N LEU A 314 -4.08 -1.29 12.98
CA LEU A 314 -4.62 -1.79 11.70
C LEU A 314 -5.20 -0.68 10.81
N VAL A 315 -5.46 0.51 11.39
CA VAL A 315 -5.99 1.69 10.67
C VAL A 315 -5.22 2.03 9.38
N PRO A 316 -3.87 1.95 9.32
CA PRO A 316 -3.14 2.23 8.07
C PRO A 316 -3.59 1.41 6.87
N SER A 317 -4.05 0.17 7.08
CA SER A 317 -4.52 -0.73 6.01
C SER A 317 -5.85 -0.30 5.39
N LEU A 318 -6.60 0.56 6.11
CA LEU A 318 -7.92 1.09 5.74
C LEU A 318 -7.84 2.53 5.24
N ARG A 319 -6.63 3.08 5.04
CA ARG A 319 -6.43 4.47 4.58
C ARG A 319 -7.15 4.78 3.28
N ASN A 320 -7.28 3.80 2.39
CA ASN A 320 -8.05 3.92 1.15
C ASN A 320 -9.55 4.22 1.37
N GLU A 321 -10.11 3.86 2.52
CA GLU A 321 -11.51 4.11 2.88
C GLU A 321 -11.69 5.47 3.56
N SER A 322 -10.72 5.91 4.35
CA SER A 322 -10.81 7.17 5.12
C SER A 322 -10.23 8.39 4.39
N SER A 323 -9.18 8.19 3.59
CA SER A 323 -8.47 9.25 2.86
C SER A 323 -7.82 8.69 1.59
N PRO A 324 -8.58 8.60 0.47
CA PRO A 324 -8.06 8.06 -0.80
C PRO A 324 -6.79 8.75 -1.31
N GLY A 325 -6.70 10.07 -1.11
CA GLY A 325 -5.53 10.83 -1.55
C GLY A 325 -4.29 10.62 -0.68
N ASP A 326 -4.46 10.45 0.64
CA ASP A 326 -3.34 10.04 1.51
C ASP A 326 -2.91 8.61 1.19
N ASN A 327 -3.86 7.71 0.91
CA ASN A 327 -3.56 6.36 0.44
C ASN A 327 -2.71 6.35 -0.82
N PHE A 328 -3.04 7.18 -1.80
CA PHE A 328 -2.24 7.33 -3.02
C PHE A 328 -0.81 7.80 -2.73
N ARG A 329 -0.61 8.79 -1.84
CA ARG A 329 0.73 9.24 -1.44
C ARG A 329 1.57 8.14 -0.81
N HIS A 330 0.97 7.36 0.09
CA HIS A 330 1.63 6.24 0.75
C HIS A 330 1.94 5.08 -0.21
N ALA A 331 1.04 4.77 -1.13
CA ALA A 331 1.28 3.78 -2.18
C ALA A 331 2.46 4.20 -3.07
N PHE A 332 2.49 5.48 -3.51
CA PHE A 332 3.58 6.02 -4.33
C PHE A 332 4.93 6.00 -3.60
N TYR A 333 4.95 6.35 -2.31
CA TYR A 333 6.15 6.24 -1.48
C TYR A 333 6.66 4.80 -1.42
N THR A 334 5.76 3.83 -1.18
CA THR A 334 6.10 2.40 -1.11
C THR A 334 6.66 1.88 -2.43
N LEU A 335 6.04 2.27 -3.56
CA LEU A 335 6.56 1.97 -4.90
C LEU A 335 7.97 2.55 -5.10
N SER A 336 8.20 3.79 -4.65
CA SER A 336 9.49 4.46 -4.80
C SER A 336 10.58 3.78 -3.97
N GLU A 337 10.27 3.32 -2.75
CA GLU A 337 11.21 2.54 -1.92
C GLU A 337 11.54 1.20 -2.56
N LEU A 338 10.53 0.49 -3.07
CA LEU A 338 10.74 -0.79 -3.73
C LEU A 338 11.58 -0.65 -4.99
N ILE A 339 11.31 0.36 -5.82
CA ILE A 339 12.14 0.66 -6.99
C ILE A 339 13.58 1.00 -6.56
N ALA A 340 13.79 1.62 -5.39
CA ALA A 340 15.13 1.92 -4.90
C ALA A 340 15.98 0.68 -4.62
N GLU A 341 15.37 -0.48 -4.37
CA GLU A 341 16.05 -1.77 -4.26
C GLU A 341 16.41 -2.34 -5.64
N LEU A 342 15.70 -1.91 -6.68
CA LEU A 342 15.86 -2.34 -8.07
C LEU A 342 16.72 -1.39 -8.93
N SER A 343 16.92 -0.15 -8.49
CA SER A 343 17.59 0.92 -9.26
C SER A 343 19.12 0.83 -9.33
N GLY A 344 19.77 -0.17 -8.73
CA GLY A 344 21.22 -0.32 -8.74
C GLY A 344 21.96 0.63 -7.78
N ASP A 345 23.27 0.83 -8.02
CA ASP A 345 24.14 1.64 -7.15
C ASP A 345 23.92 3.16 -7.40
N PRO A 346 23.58 3.97 -6.37
CA PRO A 346 23.39 5.42 -6.51
C PRO A 346 24.66 6.21 -6.89
N VAL A 347 25.83 5.58 -6.95
CA VAL A 347 27.08 6.18 -7.44
C VAL A 347 27.27 5.97 -8.95
N ASP A 348 26.52 5.04 -9.57
CA ASP A 348 26.58 4.78 -11.01
C ASP A 348 26.06 5.99 -11.81
N PRO A 349 26.77 6.49 -12.83
CA PRO A 349 26.27 7.51 -13.74
C PRO A 349 24.94 7.17 -14.45
N ALA A 350 24.60 5.88 -14.58
CA ALA A 350 23.34 5.42 -15.13
C ALA A 350 22.18 5.40 -14.12
N TYR A 351 22.46 5.65 -12.83
CA TYR A 351 21.45 5.66 -11.77
C TYR A 351 20.38 6.70 -12.05
N LEU A 352 19.12 6.26 -11.96
CA LEU A 352 17.96 7.12 -11.97
C LEU A 352 17.36 7.14 -10.58
N GLU A 353 17.03 8.33 -10.11
CA GLU A 353 16.34 8.49 -8.84
C GLU A 353 15.02 7.67 -8.83
N PRO A 354 14.81 6.78 -7.86
CA PRO A 354 13.67 5.86 -7.81
C PRO A 354 12.30 6.55 -7.92
N ARG A 355 12.16 7.76 -7.34
CA ARG A 355 10.92 8.52 -7.42
C ARG A 355 10.62 8.99 -8.85
N LEU A 356 11.64 9.35 -9.63
CA LEU A 356 11.48 9.72 -11.04
C LEU A 356 11.11 8.52 -11.90
N VAL A 357 11.66 7.34 -11.57
CA VAL A 357 11.26 6.08 -12.19
C VAL A 357 9.79 5.76 -11.86
N ALA A 358 9.40 5.83 -10.59
CA ALA A 358 8.00 5.65 -10.16
C ALA A 358 7.06 6.64 -10.87
N ALA A 359 7.45 7.91 -10.98
CA ALA A 359 6.70 8.94 -11.70
C ALA A 359 6.52 8.60 -13.19
N ALA A 360 7.57 8.09 -13.83
CA ALA A 360 7.52 7.68 -15.23
C ALA A 360 6.59 6.49 -15.46
N LEU A 361 6.60 5.50 -14.57
CA LEU A 361 5.72 4.34 -14.63
C LEU A 361 4.25 4.74 -14.40
N LEU A 362 3.97 5.54 -13.37
CA LEU A 362 2.64 6.12 -13.12
C LEU A 362 2.14 6.90 -14.35
N ALA A 363 3.01 7.72 -14.95
CA ALA A 363 2.66 8.48 -16.15
C ALA A 363 2.34 7.59 -17.35
N ALA A 364 2.99 6.42 -17.49
CA ALA A 364 2.69 5.45 -18.54
C ALA A 364 1.27 4.91 -18.41
N ASP A 365 0.87 4.52 -17.20
CA ASP A 365 -0.45 3.96 -16.92
C ASP A 365 -1.55 5.02 -17.06
N LEU A 366 -1.35 6.23 -16.50
CA LEU A 366 -2.25 7.35 -16.68
C LEU A 366 -2.41 7.70 -18.18
N ASN A 367 -1.33 7.74 -18.95
CA ASN A 367 -1.38 8.13 -20.36
C ASN A 367 -2.19 7.14 -21.23
N VAL A 368 -2.17 5.84 -20.90
CA VAL A 368 -2.93 4.83 -21.65
C VAL A 368 -4.37 4.69 -21.14
N VAL A 369 -4.57 4.79 -19.82
CA VAL A 369 -5.88 4.51 -19.22
C VAL A 369 -6.76 5.75 -19.21
N ARG A 370 -6.28 6.85 -18.62
CA ARG A 370 -7.04 8.09 -18.41
C ARG A 370 -6.10 9.30 -18.28
N LYS A 371 -5.64 9.84 -19.42
CA LYS A 371 -4.70 10.97 -19.42
C LYS A 371 -5.29 12.22 -18.75
N ASP A 372 -6.59 12.41 -18.85
CA ASP A 372 -7.35 13.50 -18.23
C ASP A 372 -7.28 13.47 -16.69
N MET A 373 -6.99 12.32 -16.08
CA MET A 373 -6.87 12.19 -14.63
C MET A 373 -5.57 12.77 -14.07
N VAL A 374 -4.57 13.07 -14.91
CA VAL A 374 -3.29 13.66 -14.47
C VAL A 374 -3.53 14.88 -13.58
N GLY A 375 -4.45 15.79 -13.97
CA GLY A 375 -4.77 17.00 -13.20
C GLY A 375 -5.36 16.74 -11.81
N THR A 376 -6.05 15.62 -11.59
CA THR A 376 -6.59 15.22 -10.28
C THR A 376 -5.54 14.58 -9.38
N ILE A 377 -4.58 13.86 -9.98
CA ILE A 377 -3.58 13.06 -9.24
C ILE A 377 -2.39 13.91 -8.79
N VAL A 378 -1.90 14.77 -9.68
CA VAL A 378 -0.68 15.55 -9.43
C VAL A 378 -0.71 16.47 -8.18
N PRO A 379 -1.84 17.04 -7.71
CA PRO A 379 -1.85 17.82 -6.47
C PRO A 379 -1.55 16.99 -5.21
N TRP A 380 -1.59 15.66 -5.31
CA TRP A 380 -1.25 14.78 -4.21
C TRP A 380 0.24 14.47 -4.14
N LEU A 381 1.04 14.77 -5.16
CA LEU A 381 2.47 14.50 -5.20
C LEU A 381 3.29 15.74 -4.78
N ASP A 382 4.53 15.54 -4.35
CA ASP A 382 5.42 16.66 -4.07
C ASP A 382 5.77 17.42 -5.36
N PRO A 383 6.10 18.73 -5.28
CA PRO A 383 6.27 19.60 -6.44
C PRO A 383 7.17 19.01 -7.55
N GLU A 384 8.29 18.39 -7.17
CA GLU A 384 9.22 17.78 -8.13
C GLU A 384 8.58 16.62 -8.91
N ILE A 385 7.87 15.73 -8.21
CA ILE A 385 7.23 14.56 -8.80
C ILE A 385 6.00 14.95 -9.60
N ARG A 386 5.18 15.91 -9.16
CA ARG A 386 4.04 16.38 -9.97
C ARG A 386 4.49 16.94 -11.31
N TYR A 387 5.55 17.77 -11.34
CA TYR A 387 6.06 18.33 -12.58
C TYR A 387 6.62 17.23 -13.49
N THR A 388 7.29 16.24 -12.90
CA THR A 388 7.80 15.08 -13.64
C THR A 388 6.66 14.28 -14.28
N VAL A 389 5.61 13.93 -13.53
CA VAL A 389 4.45 13.19 -14.07
C VAL A 389 3.78 13.97 -15.20
N GLN A 390 3.55 15.28 -15.03
CA GLN A 390 2.99 16.15 -16.06
C GLN A 390 3.86 16.19 -17.31
N ALA A 391 5.15 16.50 -17.15
CA ALA A 391 6.09 16.61 -18.27
C ALA A 391 6.22 15.29 -19.03
N VAL A 392 6.36 14.16 -18.32
CA VAL A 392 6.42 12.83 -18.93
C VAL A 392 5.13 12.52 -19.68
N ALA A 393 3.95 12.84 -19.14
CA ALA A 393 2.66 12.59 -19.79
C ALA A 393 2.40 13.48 -21.02
N GLU A 394 2.94 14.70 -21.06
CA GLU A 394 2.70 15.68 -22.12
C GLU A 394 3.76 15.65 -23.23
N GLN A 395 5.04 15.56 -22.87
CA GLN A 395 6.16 15.73 -23.79
C GLN A 395 6.58 14.39 -24.39
N LYS A 396 6.27 14.15 -25.66
CA LYS A 396 6.60 12.88 -26.36
C LYS A 396 8.09 12.54 -26.38
N GLY A 397 8.97 13.54 -26.40
CA GLY A 397 10.43 13.37 -26.39
C GLY A 397 11.05 13.31 -24.99
N HIS A 398 10.26 13.27 -23.91
CA HIS A 398 10.80 13.29 -22.56
C HIS A 398 11.68 12.05 -22.30
N PRO A 399 12.91 12.20 -21.77
CA PRO A 399 13.87 11.09 -21.65
C PRO A 399 13.36 9.93 -20.80
N LEU A 400 12.55 10.20 -19.76
CA LEU A 400 11.97 9.15 -18.92
C LEU A 400 10.91 8.28 -19.61
N ARG A 401 10.38 8.67 -20.79
CA ARG A 401 9.48 7.77 -21.54
C ARG A 401 10.17 6.49 -22.02
N ARG A 402 11.51 6.46 -22.05
CA ARG A 402 12.28 5.22 -22.29
C ARG A 402 12.01 4.13 -21.25
N LEU A 403 11.42 4.48 -20.10
CA LEU A 403 11.05 3.55 -19.03
C LEU A 403 9.63 3.00 -19.21
N TRP A 404 8.88 3.48 -20.21
CA TRP A 404 7.53 3.00 -20.47
C TRP A 404 7.57 1.59 -21.07
N PRO A 405 6.62 0.72 -20.71
CA PRO A 405 6.56 -0.59 -21.30
C PRO A 405 6.33 -0.56 -22.81
N GLU A 406 7.01 -1.46 -23.51
CA GLU A 406 6.83 -1.69 -24.95
C GLU A 406 6.54 -3.19 -25.18
N ASP A 407 5.49 -3.50 -25.94
CA ASP A 407 5.03 -4.88 -26.20
C ASP A 407 4.93 -5.76 -24.93
N MET A 408 4.29 -5.20 -23.88
CA MET A 408 4.16 -5.81 -22.54
C MET A 408 5.51 -6.23 -21.94
N ARG A 409 6.55 -5.43 -22.17
CA ARG A 409 7.87 -5.66 -21.60
C ARG A 409 8.36 -4.41 -20.89
N LEU A 410 8.83 -4.58 -19.66
CA LEU A 410 9.56 -3.51 -18.99
C LEU A 410 10.89 -3.20 -19.72
N PRO A 411 11.32 -1.94 -19.75
CA PRO A 411 12.66 -1.56 -20.22
C PRO A 411 13.77 -1.93 -19.22
N GLU A 412 15.02 -1.91 -19.67
CA GLU A 412 16.17 -1.96 -18.76
C GLU A 412 16.34 -0.64 -17.98
N PRO A 413 16.90 -0.66 -16.75
CA PRO A 413 17.37 -1.84 -16.01
C PRO A 413 16.26 -2.58 -15.26
N LEU A 414 15.05 -2.01 -15.18
CA LEU A 414 13.92 -2.53 -14.39
C LEU A 414 13.57 -3.98 -14.75
N ARG A 415 13.65 -4.33 -16.02
CA ARG A 415 13.39 -5.70 -16.47
C ARG A 415 14.36 -6.71 -15.86
N SER A 416 15.66 -6.43 -15.89
CA SER A 416 16.66 -7.35 -15.31
C SER A 416 16.60 -7.35 -13.79
N ALA A 417 16.37 -6.18 -13.18
CA ALA A 417 16.32 -6.02 -11.73
C ALA A 417 15.08 -6.68 -11.10
N ALA A 418 13.90 -6.49 -11.69
CA ALA A 418 12.67 -7.15 -11.25
C ALA A 418 12.75 -8.67 -11.52
N GLY A 419 13.37 -9.07 -12.64
CA GLY A 419 13.55 -10.46 -13.03
C GLY A 419 12.22 -11.23 -13.14
N SER A 420 12.30 -12.56 -12.99
CA SER A 420 11.15 -13.42 -12.70
C SER A 420 11.35 -13.99 -11.29
N GLY A 421 10.63 -13.49 -10.30
CA GLY A 421 10.80 -13.90 -8.90
C GLY A 421 10.18 -12.91 -7.91
N PRO A 422 10.53 -12.99 -6.61
CA PRO A 422 9.91 -12.19 -5.55
C PRO A 422 9.97 -10.68 -5.79
N GLY A 423 11.06 -10.16 -6.38
CA GLY A 423 11.18 -8.74 -6.73
C GLY A 423 10.13 -8.29 -7.76
N ALA A 424 9.87 -9.09 -8.79
CA ALA A 424 8.81 -8.82 -9.76
C ALA A 424 7.41 -8.90 -9.14
N GLU A 425 7.21 -9.83 -8.21
CA GLU A 425 5.94 -10.00 -7.51
C GLU A 425 5.62 -8.79 -6.61
N SER A 426 6.58 -8.34 -5.80
CA SER A 426 6.40 -7.17 -4.96
C SER A 426 6.29 -5.88 -5.80
N LEU A 427 7.03 -5.77 -6.91
CA LEU A 427 6.87 -4.65 -7.85
C LEU A 427 5.47 -4.66 -8.50
N LEU A 428 4.95 -5.83 -8.88
CA LEU A 428 3.60 -5.98 -9.42
C LEU A 428 2.55 -5.52 -8.40
N ALA A 429 2.66 -5.99 -7.15
CA ALA A 429 1.73 -5.61 -6.10
C ALA A 429 1.76 -4.11 -5.83
N ALA A 430 2.96 -3.53 -5.63
CA ALA A 430 3.12 -2.10 -5.36
C ALA A 430 2.62 -1.22 -6.52
N MET A 431 2.94 -1.58 -7.77
CA MET A 431 2.47 -0.83 -8.93
C MET A 431 0.94 -0.91 -9.06
N TYR A 432 0.37 -2.10 -8.89
CA TYR A 432 -1.08 -2.25 -8.98
C TYR A 432 -1.82 -1.55 -7.83
N GLU A 433 -1.26 -1.52 -6.63
CA GLU A 433 -1.80 -0.74 -5.51
C GLU A 433 -1.80 0.77 -5.79
N VAL A 434 -0.72 1.30 -6.38
CA VAL A 434 -0.69 2.70 -6.85
C VAL A 434 -1.79 2.94 -7.88
N ASP A 435 -1.98 2.01 -8.80
CA ASP A 435 -3.02 2.13 -9.83
C ASP A 435 -4.44 2.13 -9.27
N LEU A 436 -4.71 1.22 -8.36
CA LEU A 436 -5.98 1.16 -7.64
C LEU A 436 -6.20 2.40 -6.78
N ALA A 437 -5.14 2.94 -6.16
CA ALA A 437 -5.23 4.14 -5.33
C ALA A 437 -5.62 5.38 -6.14
N TRP A 438 -5.01 5.60 -7.32
CA TRP A 438 -5.40 6.74 -8.15
C TRP A 438 -6.76 6.53 -8.83
N CYS A 439 -7.13 5.28 -9.16
CA CYS A 439 -8.50 4.98 -9.62
C CYS A 439 -9.54 5.33 -8.56
N ARG A 440 -9.30 4.94 -7.30
CA ARG A 440 -10.14 5.29 -6.15
C ARG A 440 -10.26 6.79 -5.95
N LEU A 441 -9.13 7.49 -5.97
CA LEU A 441 -9.09 8.95 -5.83
C LEU A 441 -9.88 9.65 -6.95
N GLY A 442 -9.84 9.11 -8.17
CA GLY A 442 -10.61 9.62 -9.30
C GLY A 442 -12.06 9.14 -9.38
N GLY A 443 -12.54 8.31 -8.45
CA GLY A 443 -13.90 7.77 -8.46
C GLY A 443 -14.18 6.79 -9.60
N MET A 444 -13.16 6.05 -10.06
CA MET A 444 -13.25 5.14 -11.20
C MET A 444 -13.03 3.68 -10.77
N PRO A 445 -13.69 2.71 -11.44
CA PRO A 445 -13.36 1.30 -11.27
C PRO A 445 -11.98 0.99 -11.88
N ALA A 446 -11.33 -0.06 -11.39
CA ALA A 446 -10.11 -0.54 -12.02
C ALA A 446 -10.42 -1.18 -13.39
N ARG A 447 -9.41 -1.21 -14.27
CA ARG A 447 -9.61 -1.74 -15.63
C ARG A 447 -9.65 -3.28 -15.63
N PRO A 448 -10.65 -3.92 -16.26
CA PRO A 448 -10.68 -5.39 -16.38
C PRO A 448 -9.49 -5.99 -17.14
N ARG A 449 -8.82 -5.19 -17.98
CA ARG A 449 -7.63 -5.58 -18.76
C ARG A 449 -6.30 -5.21 -18.09
N GLY A 450 -6.35 -4.67 -16.88
CA GLY A 450 -5.17 -4.19 -16.16
C GLY A 450 -4.60 -2.87 -16.69
N PHE A 451 -3.42 -2.55 -16.18
CA PHE A 451 -2.66 -1.34 -16.48
C PHE A 451 -1.38 -1.71 -17.25
N PRO A 452 -0.91 -0.87 -18.20
CA PRO A 452 0.30 -1.15 -18.98
C PRO A 452 1.50 -1.66 -18.18
N VAL A 453 1.88 -0.99 -17.08
CA VAL A 453 3.06 -1.35 -16.29
C VAL A 453 2.86 -2.66 -15.51
N PRO A 454 1.79 -2.85 -14.71
CA PRO A 454 1.46 -4.16 -14.14
C PRO A 454 1.38 -5.29 -15.17
N THR A 455 0.83 -5.02 -16.36
CA THR A 455 0.73 -6.00 -17.45
C THR A 455 2.09 -6.36 -18.03
N ALA A 456 3.05 -5.43 -18.04
CA ALA A 456 4.41 -5.72 -18.47
C ALA A 456 5.21 -6.50 -17.42
N ILE A 457 5.01 -6.19 -16.13
CA ILE A 457 5.63 -6.94 -15.02
C ILE A 457 5.11 -8.38 -15.02
N ILE A 458 3.79 -8.56 -15.08
CA ILE A 458 3.17 -9.88 -15.04
C ILE A 458 3.54 -10.72 -16.26
N ALA A 459 3.72 -10.11 -17.43
CA ALA A 459 4.21 -10.79 -18.63
C ALA A 459 5.63 -11.33 -18.45
N GLY A 460 6.45 -10.73 -17.60
CA GLY A 460 7.74 -11.27 -17.17
C GLY A 460 7.61 -12.50 -16.25
N ILE A 461 6.55 -12.56 -15.44
CA ILE A 461 6.28 -13.66 -14.49
C ILE A 461 5.65 -14.87 -15.22
N VAL A 462 4.56 -14.65 -15.96
CA VAL A 462 3.76 -15.74 -16.58
C VAL A 462 4.01 -15.93 -18.08
N GLY A 463 4.79 -15.04 -18.70
CA GLY A 463 5.02 -15.02 -20.14
C GLY A 463 4.02 -14.13 -20.91
N ARG A 464 4.52 -13.47 -21.97
CA ARG A 464 3.76 -12.52 -22.79
C ARG A 464 2.49 -13.10 -23.43
N ASN A 465 2.52 -14.36 -23.86
CA ASN A 465 1.35 -14.99 -24.51
C ASN A 465 0.16 -15.05 -23.56
N ARG A 466 0.41 -15.44 -22.30
CA ARG A 466 -0.62 -15.49 -21.26
C ARG A 466 -1.13 -14.09 -20.92
N ALA A 467 -0.22 -13.13 -20.69
CA ALA A 467 -0.60 -11.75 -20.41
C ALA A 467 -1.45 -11.14 -21.54
N ARG A 468 -1.13 -11.43 -22.81
CA ARG A 468 -1.87 -10.96 -23.99
C ARG A 468 -3.28 -11.54 -24.08
N ALA A 469 -3.50 -12.78 -23.63
CA ALA A 469 -4.81 -13.42 -23.67
C ALA A 469 -5.87 -12.59 -22.91
N THR A 470 -5.51 -12.03 -21.75
CA THR A 470 -6.40 -11.12 -20.99
C THR A 470 -6.65 -9.81 -21.74
N ALA A 471 -5.61 -9.21 -22.34
CA ALA A 471 -5.74 -7.94 -23.06
C ALA A 471 -6.62 -8.05 -24.32
N ALA A 472 -6.60 -9.20 -25.00
CA ALA A 472 -7.37 -9.47 -26.21
C ALA A 472 -8.83 -9.86 -25.95
N SER A 473 -9.20 -10.14 -24.69
CA SER A 473 -10.54 -10.65 -24.36
C SER A 473 -11.63 -9.56 -24.45
N PRO A 474 -12.87 -9.93 -24.83
CA PRO A 474 -14.01 -9.02 -24.78
C PRO A 474 -14.20 -8.48 -23.36
N VAL A 475 -14.55 -7.19 -23.23
CA VAL A 475 -14.94 -6.64 -21.93
C VAL A 475 -16.32 -7.22 -21.59
N PRO A 476 -16.51 -7.83 -20.40
CA PRO A 476 -17.80 -8.38 -20.01
C PRO A 476 -18.88 -7.32 -19.83
#